data_AF-A0A1W6MNQ8-F1
#
_entry.id   AF-A0A1W6MNQ8-F1
#
_cell.length_a   1.000
_cell.length_b   1.000
_cell.length_c   1.000
_cell.angle_alpha   90.00
_cell.angle_beta   90.00
_cell.angle_gamma   90.00
#
_symmetry.space_group_name_H-M   'P 1'
#
loop_
_entity.id
_entity.type
_entity.pdbx_description
1 polymer ?
#
loop_
_entity_poly.entity_id
_entity_poly.type
_entity_poly.pdbx_seq_one_letter_code
_entity_poly.pdbx_strand_id
1 'polypeptide(L)'
;MKNVVLVFALLIVAFAKAQSVQEVEDFHRIMIDTDAQVEVIYSPKSQVMMNLPENQLTNLNVDVKNGALIIKQLNDKKFEDLRIRIYTNRVSALAVKGDTEVSLSRFKFQNDLVVQTSDNSSVDLGELKVENLNVMRTKNSSVVCKDAKNRKETVDGVVITS
;
A
#
# COMPACT_ATOMS: atom_id res chain seq x y z
N MET A 1 16.98 46.84 43.56
CA MET A 1 16.56 45.45 43.82
C MET A 1 15.07 45.32 43.57
N LYS A 2 14.68 44.71 42.45
CA LYS A 2 13.41 44.00 42.24
C LYS A 2 13.65 43.05 41.06
N ASN A 3 13.70 41.77 41.40
CA ASN A 3 13.65 40.62 40.50
C ASN A 3 12.37 40.75 39.64
N VAL A 4 12.27 40.22 38.43
CA VAL A 4 12.20 38.79 38.14
C VAL A 4 12.45 38.57 36.64
N VAL A 5 13.45 37.74 36.35
CA VAL A 5 13.60 37.00 35.10
C VAL A 5 12.50 35.94 35.06
N LEU A 6 11.67 35.92 34.01
CA LEU A 6 11.09 34.69 33.46
C LEU A 6 10.30 35.00 32.17
N VAL A 7 10.96 34.99 31.02
CA VAL A 7 10.26 34.73 29.76
C VAL A 7 10.45 33.25 29.49
N PHE A 8 9.45 32.48 29.91
CA PHE A 8 9.27 31.08 29.55
C PHE A 8 9.18 31.00 28.02
N ALA A 9 10.30 30.73 27.35
CA ALA A 9 10.29 30.22 26.00
C ALA A 9 9.79 28.78 26.06
N LEU A 10 8.46 28.64 26.08
CA LEU A 10 7.74 27.40 25.84
C LEU A 10 8.12 26.91 24.43
N LEU A 11 9.22 26.14 24.34
CA LEU A 11 9.44 25.18 23.28
C LEU A 11 8.34 24.13 23.40
N ILE A 12 7.15 24.46 22.91
CA ILE A 12 6.14 23.45 22.59
C ILE A 12 6.70 22.76 21.35
N VAL A 13 7.49 21.72 21.59
CA VAL A 13 7.72 20.67 20.60
C VAL A 13 6.36 20.00 20.43
N ALA A 14 5.51 20.62 19.60
CA ALA A 14 4.33 19.96 19.09
C ALA A 14 4.86 18.81 18.24
N PHE A 15 4.93 17.61 18.82
CA PHE A 15 5.05 16.36 18.09
C PHE A 15 3.76 16.15 17.29
N ALA A 16 3.52 17.01 16.30
CA ALA A 16 2.71 16.64 15.16
C ALA A 16 3.42 15.41 14.59
N LYS A 17 2.79 14.23 14.67
CA LYS A 17 3.26 13.08 13.91
C LYS A 17 3.20 13.51 12.44
N ALA A 18 4.34 13.96 11.91
CA ALA A 18 4.43 14.45 10.56
C ALA A 18 4.16 13.25 9.64
N GLN A 19 3.03 13.31 8.93
CA GLN A 19 2.69 12.34 7.91
C GLN A 19 3.53 12.66 6.68
N SER A 20 4.25 11.67 6.14
CA SER A 20 4.94 11.85 4.87
C SER A 20 3.94 11.81 3.71
N VAL A 21 4.05 12.78 2.81
CA VAL A 21 3.20 12.91 1.63
C VAL A 21 4.07 13.08 0.41
N GLN A 22 3.90 12.21 -0.57
CA GLN A 22 4.66 12.21 -1.81
C GLN A 22 3.67 12.25 -3.00
N GLU A 23 3.69 13.35 -3.75
CA GLU A 23 3.11 13.35 -5.10
C GLU A 23 4.02 12.54 -6.03
N VAL A 24 3.42 11.71 -6.87
CA VAL A 24 4.14 10.80 -7.75
C VAL A 24 3.55 10.85 -9.15
N GLU A 25 4.33 10.42 -10.14
CA GLU A 25 3.82 10.23 -11.50
C GLU A 25 2.65 9.24 -11.53
N ASP A 26 1.80 9.33 -12.54
CA ASP A 26 0.66 8.43 -12.68
C ASP A 26 1.12 6.98 -12.86
N PHE A 27 0.44 6.08 -12.15
CA PHE A 27 0.70 4.65 -12.19
C PHE A 27 -0.60 3.86 -12.18
N HIS A 28 -0.55 2.67 -12.76
CA HIS A 28 -1.68 1.74 -12.77
C HIS A 28 -1.26 0.32 -12.35
N ARG A 29 0.05 0.09 -12.14
CA ARG A 29 0.60 -1.12 -11.55
C ARG A 29 1.21 -0.78 -10.20
N ILE A 30 1.07 -1.68 -9.24
CA ILE A 30 1.55 -1.48 -7.88
C ILE A 30 2.32 -2.72 -7.45
N MET A 31 3.54 -2.53 -6.93
CA MET A 31 4.33 -3.57 -6.28
C MET A 31 4.65 -3.11 -4.86
N ILE A 32 4.28 -3.93 -3.87
CA ILE A 32 4.51 -3.69 -2.45
C ILE A 32 5.28 -4.89 -1.89
N ASP A 33 6.44 -4.61 -1.30
CA ASP A 33 7.34 -5.58 -0.68
C ASP A 33 7.78 -5.01 0.68
N THR A 34 6.92 -5.19 1.69
CA THR A 34 7.04 -4.57 3.01
C THR A 34 6.38 -5.45 4.09
N ASP A 35 6.32 -4.97 5.33
CA ASP A 35 5.49 -5.50 6.42
C ASP A 35 4.53 -4.41 6.93
N ALA A 36 3.70 -3.86 6.04
CA ALA A 36 2.85 -2.70 6.32
C ALA A 36 1.35 -2.99 6.14
N GLN A 37 0.52 -2.13 6.71
CA GLN A 37 -0.90 -2.01 6.33
C GLN A 37 -1.03 -1.00 5.20
N VAL A 38 -1.65 -1.38 4.09
CA VAL A 38 -1.80 -0.55 2.89
C VAL A 38 -3.27 -0.42 2.51
N GLU A 39 -3.69 0.82 2.27
CA GLU A 39 -5.00 1.13 1.69
C GLU A 39 -4.80 1.76 0.30
N VAL A 40 -5.28 1.10 -0.74
CA VAL A 40 -5.30 1.65 -2.10
C VAL A 40 -6.68 2.25 -2.36
N ILE A 41 -6.73 3.55 -2.60
CA ILE A 41 -7.94 4.35 -2.62
C ILE A 41 -8.13 4.95 -4.01
N TYR A 42 -9.34 4.79 -4.57
CA TYR A 42 -9.68 5.50 -5.80
C TYR A 42 -9.56 7.02 -5.62
N SER A 43 -8.80 7.66 -6.51
CA SER A 43 -8.60 9.10 -6.54
C SER A 43 -8.25 9.56 -7.96
N PRO A 44 -8.70 10.74 -8.41
CA PRO A 44 -8.25 11.32 -9.67
C PRO A 44 -6.76 11.74 -9.65
N LYS A 45 -6.11 11.76 -8.49
CA LYS A 45 -4.70 12.11 -8.31
C LYS A 45 -3.88 10.90 -7.87
N SER A 46 -2.66 10.80 -8.42
CA SER A 46 -1.65 9.83 -8.00
C SER A 46 -0.84 10.36 -6.83
N GLN A 47 -0.86 9.67 -5.69
CA GLN A 47 -0.23 10.12 -4.47
C GLN A 47 0.06 8.94 -3.54
N VAL A 48 1.14 9.03 -2.76
CA VAL A 48 1.44 8.11 -1.66
C VAL A 48 1.52 8.89 -0.35
N MET A 49 0.86 8.41 0.69
CA MET A 49 0.94 8.98 2.04
C MET A 49 1.32 7.90 3.03
N MET A 50 2.17 8.25 4.00
CA MET A 50 2.65 7.32 5.03
C MET A 50 2.52 7.97 6.41
N ASN A 51 2.06 7.22 7.40
CA ASN A 51 1.84 7.75 8.76
C ASN A 51 3.12 8.12 9.52
N LEU A 52 4.28 7.61 9.07
CA LEU A 52 5.58 7.91 9.67
C LEU A 52 6.26 9.10 8.97
N PRO A 53 7.09 9.86 9.70
CA PRO A 53 7.89 10.93 9.12
C PRO A 53 9.03 10.38 8.26
N GLU A 54 9.47 11.16 7.27
CA GLU A 54 10.49 10.75 6.28
C GLU A 54 11.81 10.27 6.91
N ASN A 55 12.24 10.88 8.01
CA ASN A 55 13.45 10.46 8.73
C ASN A 55 13.35 9.07 9.37
N GLN A 56 12.14 8.53 9.54
CA GLN A 56 11.91 7.15 10.00
C GLN A 56 11.73 6.17 8.84
N LEU A 57 11.61 6.66 7.61
CA LEU A 57 11.35 5.87 6.40
C LEU A 57 12.62 5.62 5.57
N THR A 58 13.82 5.84 6.13
CA THR A 58 15.10 5.78 5.39
C THR A 58 15.42 4.43 4.75
N ASN A 59 14.76 3.35 5.19
CA ASN A 59 14.89 2.01 4.61
C ASN A 59 13.71 1.60 3.72
N LEU A 60 12.82 2.55 3.39
CA LEU A 60 11.69 2.33 2.50
C LEU A 60 11.96 3.08 1.18
N ASN A 61 12.01 2.35 0.09
CA ASN A 61 12.10 2.93 -1.24
C ASN A 61 10.70 3.07 -1.83
N VAL A 62 10.34 4.28 -2.25
CA VAL A 62 9.09 4.59 -2.97
C VAL A 62 9.46 5.23 -4.30
N ASP A 63 9.13 4.55 -5.39
CA ASP A 63 9.56 4.94 -6.73
C ASP A 63 8.46 4.63 -7.76
N VAL A 64 8.42 5.39 -8.85
CA VAL A 64 7.53 5.12 -9.98
C VAL A 64 8.37 4.92 -11.23
N LYS A 65 8.26 3.73 -11.83
CA LYS A 65 8.98 3.39 -13.07
C LYS A 65 8.06 2.70 -14.05
N ASN A 66 8.00 3.21 -15.28
CA ASN A 66 7.22 2.63 -16.37
C ASN A 66 5.73 2.41 -15.99
N GLY A 67 5.10 3.36 -15.28
CA GLY A 67 3.71 3.26 -14.84
C GLY A 67 3.46 2.24 -13.71
N ALA A 68 4.53 1.79 -13.04
CA ALA A 68 4.47 0.96 -11.84
C ALA A 68 4.98 1.72 -10.62
N LEU A 69 4.13 1.85 -9.61
CA LEU A 69 4.55 2.25 -8.26
C LEU A 69 5.23 1.06 -7.57
N ILE A 70 6.42 1.30 -7.06
CA ILE A 70 7.25 0.33 -6.37
C ILE A 70 7.48 0.83 -4.95
N ILE A 71 6.96 0.10 -3.97
CA ILE A 71 7.21 0.32 -2.55
C ILE A 71 7.95 -0.91 -2.03
N LYS A 72 9.20 -0.71 -1.59
CA LYS A 72 10.06 -1.81 -1.15
C LYS A 72 10.85 -1.46 0.09
N GLN A 73 10.80 -2.34 1.09
CA GLN A 73 11.70 -2.30 2.23
C GLN A 73 13.10 -2.79 1.81
N LEU A 74 14.13 -2.02 2.12
CA LEU A 74 15.51 -2.26 1.65
C LEU A 74 16.32 -3.19 2.58
N ASN A 75 15.83 -3.44 3.79
CA ASN A 75 16.46 -4.32 4.77
C ASN A 75 15.41 -5.07 5.60
N ASP A 76 15.85 -5.99 6.46
CA ASP A 76 14.92 -6.81 7.25
C ASP A 76 14.38 -6.10 8.50
N LYS A 77 14.65 -4.79 8.66
CA LYS A 77 14.18 -4.04 9.82
C LYS A 77 12.72 -3.63 9.61
N LYS A 78 11.82 -4.31 10.31
CA LYS A 78 10.38 -3.98 10.32
C LYS A 78 10.14 -2.54 10.77
N PHE A 79 9.21 -1.87 10.10
CA PHE A 79 8.64 -0.62 10.58
C PHE A 79 7.49 -0.91 11.53
N GLU A 80 7.60 -0.46 12.78
CA GLU A 80 6.48 -0.54 13.72
C GLU A 80 5.34 0.36 13.25
N ASP A 81 4.13 -0.22 13.16
CA ASP A 81 2.89 0.48 12.81
C ASP A 81 2.90 1.24 11.47
N LEU A 82 3.68 0.81 10.47
CA LEU A 82 3.67 1.47 9.16
C LEU A 82 2.33 1.29 8.45
N ARG A 83 1.71 2.43 8.11
CA ARG A 83 0.48 2.52 7.33
C ARG A 83 0.72 3.36 6.09
N ILE A 84 0.36 2.81 4.94
CA ILE A 84 0.53 3.45 3.64
C ILE A 84 -0.85 3.64 3.01
N ARG A 85 -1.11 4.85 2.49
CA ARG A 85 -2.27 5.12 1.63
C ARG A 85 -1.78 5.44 0.23
N ILE A 86 -2.28 4.70 -0.74
CA ILE A 86 -1.94 4.86 -2.16
C ILE A 86 -3.19 5.36 -2.86
N TYR A 87 -3.08 6.51 -3.52
CA TYR A 87 -4.17 7.11 -4.28
C TYR A 87 -3.88 6.93 -5.77
N THR A 88 -4.84 6.37 -6.52
CA THR A 88 -4.77 6.25 -7.97
C THR A 88 -6.17 6.09 -8.56
N ASN A 89 -6.36 6.40 -9.83
CA ASN A 89 -7.65 6.23 -10.52
C ASN A 89 -7.85 4.82 -11.08
N ARG A 90 -6.79 4.01 -11.16
CA ARG A 90 -6.82 2.68 -11.77
C ARG A 90 -5.78 1.74 -11.16
N VAL A 91 -6.15 0.46 -11.06
CA VAL A 91 -5.22 -0.62 -10.74
C VAL A 91 -5.44 -1.74 -11.75
N SER A 92 -4.44 -2.01 -12.58
CA SER A 92 -4.45 -3.13 -13.53
C SER A 92 -3.63 -4.32 -13.03
N ALA A 93 -2.65 -4.08 -12.17
CA ALA A 93 -1.85 -5.13 -11.55
C ALA A 93 -1.42 -4.73 -10.13
N LEU A 94 -1.49 -5.69 -9.21
CA LEU A 94 -1.07 -5.55 -7.82
C LEU A 94 -0.19 -6.74 -7.44
N ALA A 95 1.06 -6.49 -7.06
CA ALA A 95 1.97 -7.49 -6.53
C ALA A 95 2.27 -7.18 -5.07
N VAL A 96 2.07 -8.14 -4.16
CA VAL A 96 2.22 -7.96 -2.72
C VAL A 96 3.05 -9.09 -2.13
N LYS A 97 4.02 -8.74 -1.27
CA LYS A 97 4.92 -9.68 -0.58
C LYS A 97 5.10 -9.29 0.89
N GLY A 98 5.78 -10.16 1.64
CA GLY A 98 6.04 -9.97 3.07
C GLY A 98 4.80 -10.22 3.95
N ASP A 99 4.80 -9.67 5.16
CA ASP A 99 3.65 -9.62 6.07
C ASP A 99 2.77 -8.38 5.78
N THR A 100 2.54 -8.06 4.50
CA THR A 100 1.74 -6.89 4.10
C THR A 100 0.25 -7.23 4.02
N GLU A 101 -0.59 -6.36 4.58
CA GLU A 101 -2.03 -6.37 4.42
C GLU A 101 -2.46 -5.24 3.48
N VAL A 102 -3.13 -5.56 2.38
CA VAL A 102 -3.62 -4.56 1.41
C VAL A 102 -5.13 -4.59 1.33
N SER A 103 -5.76 -3.43 1.35
CA SER A 103 -7.19 -3.25 1.07
C SER A 103 -7.38 -2.26 -0.08
N LEU A 104 -8.35 -2.53 -0.96
CA LEU A 104 -8.80 -1.59 -1.97
C LEU A 104 -10.13 -0.97 -1.55
N SER A 105 -10.22 0.36 -1.65
CA SER A 105 -11.44 1.10 -1.32
C SER A 105 -11.83 2.09 -2.42
N ARG A 106 -13.14 2.31 -2.54
CA ARG A 106 -13.76 3.29 -3.46
C ARG A 106 -13.60 3.02 -4.97
N PHE A 107 -12.95 1.93 -5.37
CA PHE A 107 -13.03 1.44 -6.74
C PHE A 107 -14.40 0.77 -6.97
N LYS A 108 -15.06 1.11 -8.07
CA LYS A 108 -16.36 0.53 -8.43
C LYS A 108 -16.23 -0.68 -9.36
N PHE A 109 -15.37 -0.57 -10.36
CA PHE A 109 -15.23 -1.55 -11.43
C PHE A 109 -13.82 -1.56 -12.01
N GLN A 110 -13.32 -2.74 -12.37
CA GLN A 110 -12.15 -2.96 -13.23
C GLN A 110 -12.46 -4.02 -14.28
N ASN A 111 -12.02 -3.79 -15.53
CA ASN A 111 -12.17 -4.80 -16.57
C ASN A 111 -11.21 -5.97 -16.36
N ASP A 112 -9.92 -5.68 -16.18
CA ASP A 112 -8.88 -6.68 -15.98
C ASP A 112 -8.03 -6.29 -14.78
N LEU A 113 -7.83 -7.25 -13.88
CA LEU A 113 -6.97 -7.10 -12.72
C LEU A 113 -6.13 -8.36 -12.52
N VAL A 114 -4.82 -8.16 -12.41
CA VAL A 114 -3.88 -9.21 -11.99
C VAL A 114 -3.47 -8.96 -10.55
N VAL A 115 -3.63 -9.95 -9.68
CA VAL A 115 -3.17 -9.90 -8.30
C VAL A 115 -2.15 -11.01 -8.07
N GLN A 116 -0.95 -10.64 -7.68
CA GLN A 116 0.10 -11.57 -7.28
C GLN A 116 0.39 -11.40 -5.79
N THR A 117 0.34 -12.47 -5.02
CA THR A 117 0.66 -12.46 -3.59
C THR A 117 1.66 -13.54 -3.23
N SER A 118 2.54 -13.27 -2.27
CA SER A 118 3.44 -14.27 -1.69
C SER A 118 3.59 -14.13 -0.18
N ASP A 119 4.25 -15.11 0.43
CA ASP A 119 4.57 -15.12 1.87
C ASP A 119 3.30 -15.18 2.71
N ASN A 120 3.10 -14.25 3.65
CA ASN A 120 1.90 -14.16 4.47
C ASN A 120 1.04 -12.95 4.08
N SER A 121 1.26 -12.37 2.90
CA SER A 121 0.52 -11.19 2.46
C SER A 121 -0.96 -11.48 2.23
N SER A 122 -1.80 -10.47 2.49
CA SER A 122 -3.23 -10.54 2.25
C SER A 122 -3.70 -9.36 1.40
N VAL A 123 -4.63 -9.62 0.49
CA VAL A 123 -5.25 -8.60 -0.35
C VAL A 123 -6.77 -8.72 -0.26
N ASP A 124 -7.43 -7.68 0.19
CA ASP A 124 -8.89 -7.52 0.15
C ASP A 124 -9.26 -6.51 -0.95
N LEU A 125 -9.94 -6.98 -2.00
CA LEU A 125 -10.43 -6.11 -3.08
C LEU A 125 -11.72 -5.35 -2.70
N GLY A 126 -12.26 -5.58 -1.50
CA GLY A 126 -13.44 -4.88 -0.98
C GLY A 126 -14.69 -5.12 -1.82
N GLU A 127 -15.38 -4.03 -2.15
CA GLU A 127 -16.60 -4.03 -2.97
C GLU A 127 -16.31 -3.84 -4.47
N LEU A 128 -15.04 -3.99 -4.90
CA LEU A 128 -14.65 -3.84 -6.30
C LEU A 128 -15.24 -4.96 -7.15
N LYS A 129 -15.99 -4.59 -8.19
CA LYS A 129 -16.39 -5.49 -9.26
C LYS A 129 -15.26 -5.69 -10.26
N VAL A 130 -14.96 -6.93 -10.62
CA VAL A 130 -13.92 -7.27 -11.60
C VAL A 130 -14.48 -8.17 -12.70
N GLU A 131 -14.36 -7.78 -13.97
CA GLU A 131 -14.79 -8.65 -15.08
C GLU A 131 -13.85 -9.85 -15.21
N ASN A 132 -12.53 -9.61 -15.30
CA ASN A 132 -11.50 -10.65 -15.38
C ASN A 132 -10.46 -10.49 -14.28
N LEU A 133 -10.48 -11.39 -13.31
CA LEU A 133 -9.53 -11.45 -12.20
C LEU A 133 -8.56 -12.62 -12.40
N ASN A 134 -7.27 -12.33 -12.46
CA ASN A 134 -6.22 -13.34 -12.44
C ASN A 134 -5.44 -13.26 -11.11
N VAL A 135 -5.50 -14.31 -10.31
CA VAL A 135 -4.83 -14.41 -9.02
C VAL A 135 -3.68 -15.40 -9.10
N MET A 136 -2.48 -14.98 -8.72
CA MET A 136 -1.31 -15.83 -8.59
C MET A 136 -0.81 -15.74 -7.15
N ARG A 137 -0.99 -16.80 -6.37
CA ARG A 137 -0.57 -16.80 -4.98
C ARG A 137 0.35 -17.95 -4.64
N THR A 138 1.18 -17.72 -3.65
CA THR A 138 2.15 -18.71 -3.15
C THR A 138 2.15 -18.71 -1.63
N LYS A 139 2.62 -19.79 -1.02
CA LYS A 139 2.73 -19.93 0.45
C LYS A 139 1.36 -19.68 1.14
N ASN A 140 1.35 -18.91 2.22
CA ASN A 140 0.16 -18.66 3.05
C ASN A 140 -0.63 -17.41 2.63
N SER A 141 -0.30 -16.82 1.48
CA SER A 141 -0.92 -15.57 1.04
C SER A 141 -2.37 -15.75 0.60
N SER A 142 -3.16 -14.67 0.66
CA SER A 142 -4.60 -14.70 0.39
C SER A 142 -5.08 -13.52 -0.45
N VAL A 143 -6.12 -13.76 -1.26
CA VAL A 143 -6.80 -12.74 -2.05
C VAL A 143 -8.31 -12.91 -1.94
N VAL A 144 -8.98 -11.93 -1.35
CA VAL A 144 -10.44 -11.87 -1.20
C VAL A 144 -11.01 -10.93 -2.26
N CYS A 145 -11.98 -11.43 -3.01
CA CYS A 145 -12.75 -10.63 -3.98
C CYS A 145 -14.19 -11.16 -3.99
N LYS A 146 -15.16 -10.30 -3.65
CA LYS A 146 -16.56 -10.70 -3.53
C LYS A 146 -17.29 -10.75 -4.87
N ASP A 147 -16.88 -9.94 -5.85
CA ASP A 147 -17.59 -9.76 -7.12
C ASP A 147 -16.62 -9.80 -8.30
N ALA A 148 -16.19 -11.03 -8.67
CA ALA A 148 -15.40 -11.29 -9.87
C ALA A 148 -16.20 -12.20 -10.81
N LYS A 149 -16.42 -11.78 -12.06
CA LYS A 149 -17.18 -12.56 -13.04
C LYS A 149 -16.39 -13.74 -13.58
N ASN A 150 -15.16 -13.49 -14.03
CA ASN A 150 -14.22 -14.52 -14.46
C ASN A 150 -13.01 -14.53 -13.53
N ARG A 151 -12.90 -15.54 -12.66
CA ARG A 151 -11.75 -15.71 -11.76
C ARG A 151 -10.87 -16.86 -12.27
N LYS A 152 -9.59 -16.58 -12.48
CA LYS A 152 -8.54 -17.59 -12.68
C LYS A 152 -7.58 -17.50 -11.51
N GLU A 153 -7.26 -18.64 -10.93
CA GLU A 153 -6.42 -18.67 -9.74
C GLU A 153 -5.35 -19.74 -9.87
N THR A 154 -4.12 -19.38 -9.51
CA THR A 154 -2.98 -20.30 -9.46
C THR A 154 -2.36 -20.22 -8.08
N VAL A 155 -2.12 -21.38 -7.48
CA VAL A 155 -1.52 -21.55 -6.16
C VAL A 155 -0.28 -22.40 -6.29
N ASP A 156 0.87 -21.84 -5.94
CA ASP A 156 2.17 -22.53 -6.06
C ASP A 156 2.40 -23.15 -7.46
N GLY A 157 1.94 -22.44 -8.50
CA GLY A 157 2.06 -22.86 -9.90
C GLY A 157 0.95 -23.82 -10.39
N VAL A 158 0.03 -24.23 -9.52
CA VAL A 158 -1.09 -25.12 -9.85
C VAL A 158 -2.37 -24.32 -10.03
N VAL A 159 -3.05 -24.51 -11.17
CA VAL A 159 -4.34 -23.84 -11.44
C VAL A 159 -5.42 -24.42 -10.53
N ILE A 160 -6.15 -23.55 -9.85
CA ILE A 160 -7.33 -23.87 -9.05
C ILE A 160 -8.56 -23.50 -9.86
N THR A 161 -9.31 -24.50 -10.29
CA THR A 161 -10.66 -24.32 -10.83
C THR A 161 -11.60 -23.98 -9.70
N SER A 162 -12.21 -22.79 -9.75
CA SER A 162 -13.30 -22.34 -8.87
C SER A 162 -14.63 -22.46 -9.60
#